data_AF-A0AA96MN07-F1
#
_entry.id   AF-A0AA96MN07-F1
#
_cell.length_a   1.000
_cell.length_b   1.000
_cell.length_c   1.000
_cell.angle_alpha   90.00
_cell.angle_beta   90.00
_cell.angle_gamma   90.00
#
_symmetry.space_group_name_H-M   'P 1'
#
loop_
_entity.id
_entity.type
_entity.pdbx_description
1 polymer ?
#
loop_
_entity_poly.entity_id
_entity_poly.type
_entity_poly.pdbx_seq_one_letter_code
_entity_poly.pdbx_strand_id
1 'polypeptide(L)' 'MIKVLKGFYDLKEGVFRSVDQEFEATKERFDEINEALPGFVEWSEKQTEVTTSDVSLY' A
#
# COMPACT_ATOMS: atom_id res chain seq x y z
N MET A 1 1.45 -2.82 0.17
CA MET A 1 0.09 -2.35 -0.17
C MET A 1 -0.22 -1.15 0.69
N ILE A 2 -0.98 -0.20 0.16
CA ILE A 2 -1.43 0.97 0.93
C ILE A 2 -2.90 0.77 1.22
N LYS A 3 -3.28 0.83 2.51
CA LYS A 3 -4.66 0.88 2.95
C LYS A 3 -5.06 2.33 3.21
N VAL A 4 -6.23 2.73 2.74
CA VAL A 4 -6.75 4.09 2.91
C VAL A 4 -7.56 4.15 4.20
N LEU A 5 -7.10 4.91 5.19
CA LEU A 5 -7.79 5.14 6.45
C LEU A 5 -8.82 6.26 6.38
N LYS A 6 -8.65 7.21 5.44
CA LYS A 6 -9.57 8.32 5.20
C LYS A 6 -9.64 8.59 3.71
N GLY A 7 -10.83 8.81 3.17
CA GLY A 7 -10.98 9.08 1.74
C GLY A 7 -10.22 10.35 1.31
N PHE A 8 -9.49 10.27 0.20
CA PHE A 8 -8.78 11.40 -0.38
C PHE A 8 -8.77 11.32 -1.90
N TYR A 9 -8.57 12.46 -2.55
CA TYR A 9 -8.40 12.51 -3.99
C TYR A 9 -6.91 12.45 -4.32
N ASP A 10 -6.47 11.38 -4.99
CA ASP A 10 -5.11 11.29 -5.49
C ASP A 10 -4.97 12.18 -6.73
N LEU A 11 -4.35 13.34 -6.56
CA LEU A 11 -4.14 14.30 -7.63
C LEU A 11 -3.16 13.79 -8.72
N LYS A 12 -2.27 12.86 -8.38
CA LYS A 12 -1.27 12.31 -9.30
C LYS A 12 -1.89 11.28 -10.23
N GLU A 13 -2.77 10.44 -9.68
CA GLU A 13 -3.48 9.39 -10.41
C GLU A 13 -4.85 9.85 -10.94
N GLY A 14 -5.35 10.99 -10.47
CA GLY A 14 -6.66 11.53 -10.85
C GLY A 14 -7.83 10.68 -10.38
N VAL A 15 -7.69 9.99 -9.24
CA VAL A 15 -8.70 9.04 -8.72
C VAL A 15 -9.05 9.34 -7.26
N PHE A 16 -10.33 9.20 -6.93
CA PHE A 16 -10.78 9.23 -5.54
C PHE A 16 -10.50 7.88 -4.87
N ARG A 17 -9.65 7.89 -3.84
CA ARG A 17 -9.36 6.74 -2.99
C ARG A 17 -10.36 6.76 -1.83
N SER A 18 -11.20 5.73 -1.75
CA SER A 18 -12.23 5.63 -0.71
C SER A 18 -11.65 5.09 0.59
N VAL A 19 -12.30 5.36 1.73
CA VAL A 19 -11.91 4.74 3.01
C VAL A 19 -12.00 3.21 2.93
N ASP A 20 -11.10 2.52 3.62
CA ASP A 20 -10.89 1.07 3.60
C ASP A 20 -10.50 0.47 2.23
N GLN A 21 -10.29 1.31 1.21
CA GLN A 21 -9.73 0.85 -0.06
C GLN A 21 -8.25 0.49 0.11
N GLU A 22 -7.83 -0.62 -0.49
CA GLU A 22 -6.43 -1.02 -0.58
C GLU A 22 -5.94 -0.91 -2.02
N PHE A 23 -4.70 -0.49 -2.21
CA PHE A 23 -4.08 -0.44 -3.52
C PHE A 23 -2.59 -0.79 -3.47
N GLU A 24 -2.08 -1.35 -4.57
CA GLU A 24 -0.67 -1.66 -4.72
C GLU A 24 0.12 -0.40 -5.09
N ALA A 25 1.11 -0.08 -4.27
CA ALA A 25 2.02 1.03 -4.46
C ALA A 25 3.33 0.73 -3.71
N THR A 26 4.39 1.48 -4.04
CA THR A 26 5.72 1.38 -3.41
C THR A 26 5.75 2.11 -2.06
N LYS A 27 6.75 1.76 -1.22
CA LYS A 27 6.97 2.42 0.07
C LYS A 27 7.16 3.93 -0.10
N GLU A 28 7.92 4.34 -1.13
CA GLU A 28 8.12 5.75 -1.47
C GLU A 28 6.79 6.50 -1.70
N ARG A 29 5.84 5.87 -2.41
CA ARG A 29 4.53 6.48 -2.63
C ARG A 29 3.72 6.59 -1.35
N PHE A 30 3.84 5.62 -0.46
CA PHE A 30 3.24 5.70 0.87
C PHE A 30 3.83 6.83 1.69
N ASP A 31 5.17 6.96 1.72
CA ASP A 31 5.85 7.99 2.48
C ASP A 31 5.48 9.39 1.98
N GLU A 32 5.40 9.59 0.66
CA GLU A 32 4.94 10.85 0.05
C GLU A 32 3.50 11.20 0.48
N ILE A 33 2.58 10.23 0.42
CA ILE A 33 1.19 10.46 0.83
C ILE A 33 1.11 10.68 2.35
N ASN A 34 1.86 9.94 3.15
CA ASN A 34 1.83 10.07 4.61
C ASN A 34 2.51 11.36 5.09
N GLU A 35 3.48 11.88 4.36
CA GLU A 35 4.09 13.20 4.62
C GLU A 35 3.10 14.33 4.30
N ALA A 36 2.42 14.27 3.16
CA ALA A 36 1.43 15.28 2.77
C ALA A 36 0.11 15.18 3.56
N LEU A 37 -0.32 13.95 3.85
CA LEU A 37 -1.60 13.58 4.46
C LEU A 37 -1.37 12.53 5.57
N PRO A 38 -0.79 12.94 6.72
CA PRO A 38 -0.49 12.01 7.81
C PRO A 38 -1.76 11.37 8.35
N GLY A 39 -1.74 10.03 8.45
CA GLY A 39 -2.87 9.25 8.97
C GLY A 39 -4.05 9.10 8.00
N PHE A 40 -3.88 9.42 6.72
CA PHE A 40 -4.85 9.08 5.66
C PHE A 40 -4.63 7.68 5.09
N VAL A 41 -3.40 7.18 5.18
CA VAL A 41 -3.00 5.90 4.64
C VAL A 41 -2.19 5.11 5.66
N GLU A 42 -2.24 3.79 5.56
CA GLU A 42 -1.46 2.85 6.34
C GLU A 42 -0.73 1.89 5.40
N TRP A 43 0.53 1.60 5.70
CA TRP A 43 1.31 0.64 4.95
C TRP A 43 0.98 -0.78 5.41
N SER A 44 0.26 -1.53 4.58
CA SER A 44 0.03 -2.96 4.75
C SER A 44 1.08 -3.73 3.96
N GLU A 45 2.05 -4.32 4.65
CA GLU A 45 2.92 -5.32 4.03
C GLU A 45 2.05 -6.53 3.78
N LYS A 46 1.66 -6.75 2.51
CA LYS A 46 1.17 -8.06 2.11
C LYS A 46 2.30 -9.00 2.48
N GLN A 47 2.09 -9.82 3.51
CA GLN A 47 2.95 -10.95 3.76
C GLN A 47 2.88 -11.76 2.48
N THR A 48 3.86 -11.59 1.60
CA THR A 48 4.16 -12.58 0.59
C THR A 48 4.48 -13.79 1.43
N GLU A 49 3.49 -14.68 1.56
CA GLU A 49 3.68 -16.03 2.05
C GLU A 49 4.95 -16.50 1.37
N VAL A 50 6.00 -16.68 2.17
CA VAL A 50 7.30 -17.07 1.69
C VAL A 50 7.07 -18.46 1.11
N THR A 51 6.77 -18.53 -0.19
CA THR A 51 6.83 -19.77 -0.95
C THR A 51 8.32 -20.01 -1.16
N THR A 52 9.05 -20.24 -0.06
CA THR A 52 10.16 -21.17 -0.06
C THR A 52 9.56 -22.52 -0.44
N SER A 53 9.31 -22.71 -1.73
CA SER A 53 9.49 -23.99 -2.37
C SER A 53 10.98 -24.29 -2.25
N ASP A 54 11.37 -24.64 -1.03
CA ASP A 54 12.71 -25.07 -0.70
C ASP A 54 13.00 -26.27 -1.59
N VAL A 55 14.06 -26.08 -2.34
CA VAL A 55 14.61 -26.99 -3.33
C VAL A 55 14.90 -28.31 -2.64
N SER A 56 14.11 -29.35 -2.89
CA SER A 56 14.54 -30.72 -2.60
C SER A 56 15.51 -31.15 -3.70
N LEU A 57 16.76 -30.68 -3.59
CA LEU A 57 17.92 -31.27 -4.26
C LEU A 57 18.28 -32.55 -3.49
N TYR A 58 17.76 -33.69 -3.93
CA TYR A 58 18.28 -35.01 -3.60
C TYR A 58 18.23 -35.93 -4.82
#